data_AF-A0A7V6XM77-F1
#
_entry.id   AF-A0A7V6XM77-F1
#
_cell.length_a   1.000
_cell.length_b   1.000
_cell.length_c   1.000
_cell.angle_alpha   90.00
_cell.angle_beta   90.00
_cell.angle_gamma   90.00
#
_symmetry.space_group_name_H-M   'P 1'
#
loop_
_entity.id
_entity.type
_entity.pdbx_description
1 polymer ?
#
loop_
_entity_poly.entity_id
_entity_poly.type
_entity_poly.pdbx_seq_one_letter_code
_entity_poly.pdbx_strand_id
1 'polypeptide(L)'
;MSKQVEFVNALKSLARNKQMKASLMNSKELHPLLLRAAQRFVTGEKRNDGLLVAKQLMEKGYFISLEYIGENTITIGEAEQAKNEFLQLIEDMGTQSIQETVSFDLSHIGLNIDEETAYRHFIELVERAKVHNMTLMVSMEEAARTDEILTIYKKVAAKYENVGITIQAYLPRSSHDLNELLHYPGKIRLVKGAYQELAHVTFPRSSELNNRYLQLAEQVIQAGNPLSLATHDELLLAECEKR
;
A
#
# COMPACT_ATOMS: atom_id res chain seq x y z
N MET A 1 -19.45 -11.23 23.00
CA MET A 1 -19.03 -10.99 21.60
C MET A 1 -19.22 -12.27 20.81
N SER A 2 -19.32 -12.24 19.48
CA SER A 2 -19.37 -13.50 18.73
C SER A 2 -18.00 -14.20 18.78
N LYS A 3 -17.97 -15.53 18.79
CA LYS A 3 -16.72 -16.34 18.78
C LYS A 3 -15.77 -15.92 17.66
N GLN A 4 -16.30 -15.45 16.53
CA GLN A 4 -15.52 -14.96 15.40
C GLN A 4 -14.77 -13.66 15.74
N VAL A 5 -15.40 -12.71 16.44
CA VAL A 5 -14.74 -11.45 16.83
C VAL A 5 -13.63 -11.72 17.83
N GLU A 6 -13.85 -12.63 18.79
CA GLU A 6 -12.83 -13.04 19.75
C GLU A 6 -11.63 -13.71 19.05
N PHE A 7 -11.88 -14.60 18.09
CA PHE A 7 -10.83 -15.24 17.30
C PHE A 7 -10.01 -14.23 16.48
N VAL A 8 -10.67 -13.28 15.79
CA VAL A 8 -10.00 -12.21 15.04
C VAL A 8 -9.13 -11.36 15.96
N ASN A 9 -9.64 -10.99 17.15
CA ASN A 9 -8.88 -10.22 18.11
C ASN A 9 -7.67 -10.99 18.66
N ALA A 10 -7.79 -12.30 18.85
CA ALA A 10 -6.66 -13.15 19.24
C ALA A 10 -5.57 -13.18 18.16
N LEU A 11 -5.95 -13.38 16.88
CA LEU A 11 -5.01 -13.33 15.76
C LEU A 11 -4.31 -11.97 15.63
N LYS A 12 -5.05 -10.87 15.77
CA LYS A 12 -4.48 -9.51 15.75
C LYS A 12 -3.48 -9.29 16.89
N SER A 13 -3.76 -9.81 18.07
CA SER A 13 -2.86 -9.71 19.23
C SER A 13 -1.61 -10.56 19.04
N LEU A 14 -1.75 -11.77 18.48
CA LEU A 14 -0.62 -12.63 18.10
C LEU A 14 0.31 -11.96 17.09
N ALA A 15 -0.26 -11.38 16.03
CA ALA A 15 0.51 -10.73 14.96
C ALA A 15 1.34 -9.54 15.45
N ARG A 16 0.84 -8.79 16.45
CA ARG A 16 1.51 -7.61 17.02
C ARG A 16 2.56 -7.94 18.09
N ASN A 17 2.57 -9.17 18.61
CA ASN A 17 3.54 -9.58 19.62
C ASN A 17 4.72 -10.33 18.98
N LYS A 18 5.91 -9.72 18.98
CA LYS A 18 7.13 -10.28 18.36
C LYS A 18 7.49 -11.69 18.87
N GLN A 19 7.36 -11.93 20.18
CA GLN A 19 7.71 -13.24 20.77
C GLN A 19 6.71 -14.32 20.35
N MET A 20 5.42 -14.01 20.38
CA MET A 20 4.37 -14.96 19.97
C MET A 20 4.47 -15.26 18.47
N LYS A 21 4.73 -14.23 17.65
CA LYS A 21 5.00 -14.41 16.21
C LYS A 21 6.18 -15.35 15.99
N ALA A 22 7.30 -15.14 16.66
CA ALA A 22 8.47 -16.02 16.54
C ALA A 22 8.17 -17.47 16.97
N SER A 23 7.43 -17.67 18.07
CA SER A 23 7.03 -19.00 18.52
C SER A 23 6.12 -19.70 17.51
N LEU A 24 5.17 -18.97 16.93
CA LEU A 24 4.26 -19.46 15.90
C LEU A 24 4.99 -19.90 14.62
N MET A 25 5.92 -19.08 14.13
CA MET A 25 6.72 -19.40 12.93
C MET A 25 7.57 -20.66 13.11
N ASN A 26 8.01 -20.94 14.34
CA ASN A 26 8.80 -22.13 14.66
C ASN A 26 7.93 -23.36 15.00
N SER A 27 6.60 -23.22 15.08
CA SER A 27 5.70 -24.33 15.39
C SER A 27 5.53 -25.25 14.19
N LYS A 28 5.91 -26.53 14.33
CA LYS A 28 5.74 -27.55 13.28
C LYS A 28 4.27 -27.84 12.93
N GLU A 29 3.35 -27.53 13.84
CA GLU A 29 1.93 -27.81 13.70
C GLU A 29 1.16 -26.59 13.21
N LEU A 30 1.39 -25.43 13.83
CA LEU A 30 0.62 -24.21 13.55
C LEU A 30 1.15 -23.46 12.32
N HIS A 31 2.47 -23.44 12.11
CA HIS A 31 3.05 -22.69 11.00
C HIS A 31 2.53 -23.18 9.63
N PRO A 32 2.54 -24.49 9.30
CA PRO A 32 2.08 -24.95 7.99
C PRO A 32 0.59 -24.66 7.73
N LEU A 33 -0.25 -24.75 8.76
CA LEU A 33 -1.68 -24.46 8.66
C LEU A 33 -1.94 -22.98 8.36
N LEU A 34 -1.26 -22.09 9.08
CA LEU A 34 -1.41 -20.66 8.89
C LEU A 34 -0.75 -20.17 7.60
N LEU A 35 0.39 -20.76 7.22
CA LEU A 35 1.03 -20.48 5.94
C LEU A 35 0.11 -20.85 4.77
N ARG A 36 -0.54 -22.02 4.81
CA ARG A 36 -1.52 -22.41 3.79
C ARG A 36 -2.70 -21.44 3.68
N ALA A 37 -3.15 -20.89 4.80
CA ALA A 37 -4.18 -19.86 4.80
C ALA A 37 -3.67 -18.53 4.22
N ALA A 38 -2.43 -18.14 4.56
CA ALA A 38 -1.78 -16.92 4.07
C ALA A 38 -1.48 -16.96 2.57
N GLN A 39 -1.14 -18.14 2.01
CA GLN A 39 -0.86 -18.36 0.58
C GLN A 39 -2.04 -18.06 -0.34
N ARG A 40 -3.26 -17.89 0.20
CA ARG A 40 -4.39 -17.34 -0.56
C ARG A 40 -4.20 -15.85 -0.91
N PHE A 41 -3.44 -15.13 -0.11
CA PHE A 41 -3.31 -13.66 -0.17
C PHE A 41 -1.88 -13.19 -0.46
N VAL A 42 -0.89 -14.08 -0.36
CA VAL A 42 0.52 -13.80 -0.62
C VAL A 42 1.01 -14.73 -1.73
N THR A 43 1.68 -14.17 -2.73
CA THR A 43 2.12 -14.91 -3.93
C THR A 43 3.27 -15.87 -3.68
N GLY A 44 4.08 -15.62 -2.65
CA GLY A 44 5.20 -16.47 -2.24
C GLY A 44 6.19 -15.72 -1.36
N GLU A 45 7.33 -16.34 -1.08
CA GLU A 45 8.39 -15.79 -0.23
C GLU A 45 9.55 -15.21 -1.06
N LYS A 46 9.57 -15.49 -2.37
CA LYS A 46 10.61 -15.01 -3.29
C LYS A 46 9.99 -14.11 -4.34
N ARG A 47 10.75 -13.12 -4.79
CA ARG A 47 10.40 -12.23 -5.91
C ARG A 47 9.92 -12.98 -7.16
N ASN A 48 10.59 -14.08 -7.52
CA ASN A 48 10.17 -14.91 -8.67
C ASN A 48 8.76 -15.49 -8.52
N ASP A 49 8.31 -15.79 -7.30
CA ASP A 49 6.96 -16.29 -7.06
C ASP A 49 5.93 -15.19 -7.38
N GLY A 50 6.20 -13.95 -6.94
CA GLY A 50 5.40 -12.77 -7.27
C GLY A 50 5.33 -12.49 -8.76
N LEU A 51 6.48 -12.52 -9.45
CA LEU A 51 6.56 -12.30 -10.91
C LEU A 51 5.79 -13.37 -11.71
N LEU A 52 5.88 -14.64 -11.30
CA LEU A 52 5.14 -15.73 -11.93
C LEU A 52 3.63 -15.52 -11.82
N VAL A 53 3.13 -15.18 -10.63
CA VAL A 53 1.71 -14.92 -10.41
C VAL A 53 1.26 -13.65 -11.16
N ALA A 54 2.07 -12.59 -11.17
CA ALA A 54 1.77 -11.38 -11.93
C ALA A 54 1.55 -11.69 -13.42
N LYS A 55 2.43 -12.47 -14.04
CA LYS A 55 2.29 -12.89 -15.43
C LYS A 55 0.98 -13.67 -15.67
N GLN A 56 0.64 -14.61 -14.79
CA GLN A 56 -0.61 -15.38 -14.89
C GLN A 56 -1.85 -14.51 -14.77
N LEU A 57 -1.81 -13.44 -13.98
CA LEU A 57 -2.91 -12.48 -13.85
C LEU A 57 -3.00 -11.56 -15.07
N MET A 58 -1.86 -11.09 -15.60
CA MET A 58 -1.82 -10.31 -16.84
C MET A 58 -2.32 -11.10 -18.04
N GLU A 59 -2.00 -12.39 -18.14
CA GLU A 59 -2.53 -13.30 -19.18
C GLU A 59 -4.07 -13.44 -19.11
N LYS A 60 -4.67 -13.18 -17.94
CA LYS A 60 -6.13 -13.13 -17.74
C LYS A 60 -6.73 -11.74 -17.96
N GLY A 61 -5.91 -10.74 -18.31
CA GLY A 61 -6.34 -9.37 -18.57
C GLY A 61 -6.38 -8.45 -17.34
N TYR A 62 -5.78 -8.85 -16.22
CA TYR A 62 -5.69 -7.98 -15.04
C TYR A 62 -4.47 -7.06 -15.12
N PHE A 63 -4.66 -5.79 -14.77
CA PHE A 63 -3.57 -4.93 -14.33
C PHE A 63 -3.05 -5.40 -12.98
N ILE A 64 -1.77 -5.18 -12.70
CA ILE A 64 -1.14 -5.71 -11.48
C ILE A 64 -0.44 -4.61 -10.69
N SER A 65 -0.34 -4.85 -9.39
CA SER A 65 0.55 -4.11 -8.50
C SER A 65 1.34 -5.12 -7.69
N LEU A 66 2.66 -5.09 -7.79
CA LEU A 66 3.55 -5.94 -6.99
C LEU A 66 4.08 -5.17 -5.78
N GLU A 67 4.32 -5.89 -4.70
CA GLU A 67 4.81 -5.32 -3.45
C GLU A 67 5.74 -6.32 -2.76
N TYR A 68 6.90 -5.84 -2.33
CA TYR A 68 7.75 -6.57 -1.40
C TYR A 68 7.26 -6.27 0.02
N ILE A 69 6.53 -7.23 0.58
CA ILE A 69 5.81 -7.05 1.85
C ILE A 69 6.82 -6.87 2.99
N GLY A 70 6.75 -5.70 3.61
CA GLY A 70 7.48 -5.35 4.81
C GLY A 70 7.17 -3.90 5.18
N GLU A 71 7.37 -3.57 6.44
CA GLU A 71 7.10 -2.26 7.00
C GLU A 71 7.96 -2.13 8.26
N ASN A 72 8.03 -0.92 8.81
CA ASN A 72 8.58 -0.68 10.13
C ASN A 72 10.08 -1.01 10.30
N THR A 73 10.88 -0.77 9.25
CA THR A 73 12.33 -0.93 9.31
C THR A 73 12.94 0.06 10.31
N ILE A 74 13.87 -0.39 11.17
CA ILE A 74 14.43 0.43 12.27
C ILE A 74 15.94 0.67 12.16
N THR A 75 16.62 -0.01 11.25
CA THR A 75 18.05 0.20 11.01
C THR A 75 18.33 0.59 9.56
N ILE A 76 19.39 1.37 9.35
CA ILE A 76 19.80 1.78 7.99
C ILE A 76 20.10 0.57 7.09
N GLY A 77 20.72 -0.48 7.63
CA GLY A 77 21.04 -1.68 6.87
C GLY A 77 19.80 -2.45 6.40
N GLU A 78 18.78 -2.58 7.25
CA GLU A 78 17.50 -3.16 6.84
C GLU A 78 16.80 -2.29 5.78
N ALA A 79 16.87 -0.94 5.90
CA ALA A 79 16.20 -0.05 4.96
C ALA A 79 16.88 -0.08 3.59
N GLU A 80 18.21 -0.17 3.58
CA GLU A 80 19.01 -0.37 2.36
C GLU A 80 18.70 -1.72 1.72
N GLN A 81 18.54 -2.80 2.50
CA GLN A 81 18.14 -4.11 2.00
C GLN A 81 16.75 -4.05 1.35
N ALA A 82 15.78 -3.44 2.01
CA ALA A 82 14.43 -3.28 1.47
C ALA A 82 14.43 -2.50 0.16
N LYS A 83 15.09 -1.34 0.13
CA LYS A 83 15.27 -0.55 -1.09
C LYS A 83 15.94 -1.36 -2.20
N ASN A 84 17.00 -2.10 -1.90
CA ASN A 84 17.69 -2.92 -2.89
C ASN A 84 16.81 -4.04 -3.44
N GLU A 85 15.93 -4.64 -2.64
CA GLU A 85 14.96 -5.63 -3.12
C GLU A 85 13.92 -4.98 -4.05
N PHE A 86 13.42 -3.78 -3.71
CA PHE A 86 12.54 -3.02 -4.62
C PHE A 86 13.24 -2.66 -5.94
N LEU A 87 14.49 -2.22 -5.91
CA LEU A 87 15.27 -1.94 -7.13
C LEU A 87 15.39 -3.18 -8.01
N GLN A 88 15.66 -4.34 -7.41
CA GLN A 88 15.76 -5.59 -8.14
C GLN A 88 14.40 -6.07 -8.68
N LEU A 89 13.31 -5.86 -7.93
CA LEU A 89 11.95 -6.12 -8.41
C LEU A 89 11.62 -5.27 -9.65
N ILE A 90 11.91 -3.96 -9.59
CA ILE A 90 11.70 -3.05 -10.71
C ILE A 90 12.51 -3.50 -11.93
N GLU A 91 13.76 -3.92 -11.74
CA GLU A 91 14.61 -4.42 -12.83
C GLU A 91 14.07 -5.72 -13.44
N ASP A 92 13.67 -6.69 -12.61
CA ASP A 92 13.12 -7.96 -13.08
C ASP A 92 11.78 -7.78 -13.81
N MET A 93 10.93 -6.86 -13.34
CA MET A 93 9.72 -6.48 -14.05
C MET A 93 10.07 -5.83 -15.40
N GLY A 94 11.09 -4.97 -15.43
CA GLY A 94 11.55 -4.27 -16.63
C GLY A 94 12.08 -5.21 -17.70
N THR A 95 12.94 -6.17 -17.31
CA THR A 95 13.46 -7.22 -18.21
C THR A 95 12.37 -8.14 -18.77
N GLN A 96 11.23 -8.25 -18.08
CA GLN A 96 10.05 -9.00 -18.53
C GLN A 96 9.01 -8.12 -19.24
N SER A 97 9.32 -6.85 -19.49
CA SER A 97 8.43 -5.86 -20.11
C SER A 97 7.12 -5.66 -19.35
N ILE A 98 7.13 -5.82 -18.02
CA ILE A 98 5.99 -5.57 -17.13
C ILE A 98 6.00 -4.10 -16.73
N GLN A 99 5.20 -3.26 -17.38
CA GLN A 99 5.16 -1.80 -17.17
C GLN A 99 4.05 -1.39 -16.18
N GLU A 100 3.97 -2.11 -15.07
CA GLU A 100 2.84 -2.03 -14.14
C GLU A 100 3.24 -1.28 -12.84
N THR A 101 2.47 -1.46 -11.76
CA THR A 101 2.69 -0.72 -10.52
C THR A 101 3.56 -1.49 -9.54
N VAL A 102 4.45 -0.79 -8.83
CA VAL A 102 5.10 -1.29 -7.61
C VAL A 102 4.61 -0.47 -6.43
N SER A 103 4.02 -1.12 -5.42
CA SER A 103 3.58 -0.47 -4.19
C SER A 103 4.59 -0.72 -3.06
N PHE A 104 4.72 0.24 -2.15
CA PHE A 104 5.63 0.16 -1.02
C PHE A 104 5.22 1.14 0.10
N ASP A 105 5.64 0.81 1.32
CA ASP A 105 5.54 1.67 2.49
C ASP A 105 6.84 2.47 2.69
N LEU A 106 6.74 3.75 3.05
CA LEU A 106 7.92 4.57 3.31
C LEU A 106 8.66 4.09 4.57
N SER A 107 7.94 3.55 5.56
CA SER A 107 8.57 2.93 6.74
C SER A 107 9.39 1.69 6.42
N HIS A 108 9.13 1.01 5.31
CA HIS A 108 9.94 -0.12 4.86
C HIS A 108 11.31 0.34 4.36
N ILE A 109 11.36 1.50 3.69
CA ILE A 109 12.57 2.04 3.06
C ILE A 109 13.27 3.13 3.87
N GLY A 110 12.87 3.36 5.12
CA GLY A 110 13.67 4.15 6.07
C GLY A 110 12.97 5.29 6.79
N LEU A 111 11.65 5.46 6.68
CA LEU A 111 10.94 6.57 7.32
C LEU A 111 11.13 6.63 8.84
N ASN A 112 11.19 5.48 9.51
CA ASN A 112 11.40 5.41 10.96
C ASN A 112 12.83 5.74 11.40
N ILE A 113 13.76 5.84 10.46
CA ILE A 113 15.14 6.24 10.74
C ILE A 113 15.19 7.77 10.68
N ASP A 114 14.85 8.33 9.52
CA ASP A 114 14.68 9.76 9.28
C ASP A 114 14.07 10.02 7.87
N GLU A 115 13.47 11.21 7.69
CA GLU A 115 12.86 11.60 6.42
C GLU A 115 13.84 11.65 5.23
N GLU A 116 15.11 11.99 5.47
CA GLU A 116 16.11 12.17 4.40
C GLU A 116 16.52 10.81 3.83
N THR A 117 16.70 9.80 4.69
CA THR A 117 16.95 8.41 4.28
C THR A 117 15.80 7.90 3.40
N ALA A 118 14.56 8.03 3.85
CA ALA A 118 13.39 7.60 3.08
C ALA A 118 13.25 8.35 1.74
N TYR A 119 13.46 9.67 1.76
CA TYR A 119 13.42 10.50 0.55
C TYR A 119 14.50 10.09 -0.46
N ARG A 120 15.75 9.93 -0.04
CA ARG A 120 16.86 9.48 -0.91
C ARG A 120 16.58 8.11 -1.53
N HIS A 121 16.13 7.16 -0.72
CA HIS A 121 15.76 5.82 -1.21
C HIS A 121 14.60 5.89 -2.20
N PHE A 122 13.57 6.70 -1.94
CA PHE A 122 12.47 6.89 -2.87
C PHE A 122 12.92 7.51 -4.19
N ILE A 123 13.86 8.47 -4.18
CA ILE A 123 14.46 9.03 -5.40
C ILE A 123 15.15 7.94 -6.23
N GLU A 124 15.96 7.07 -5.62
CA GLU A 124 16.60 5.96 -6.34
C GLU A 124 15.56 5.01 -6.98
N LEU A 125 14.48 4.70 -6.26
CA LEU A 125 13.42 3.85 -6.75
C LEU A 125 12.65 4.49 -7.92
N VAL A 126 12.25 5.76 -7.80
CA VAL A 126 11.43 6.43 -8.83
C VAL A 126 12.22 6.62 -10.12
N GLU A 127 13.51 6.92 -10.03
CA GLU A 127 14.39 7.05 -11.18
C GLU A 127 14.52 5.72 -11.91
N ARG A 128 14.68 4.61 -11.17
CA ARG A 128 14.74 3.29 -11.79
C ARG A 128 13.40 2.88 -12.40
N ALA A 129 12.29 3.10 -11.70
CA ALA A 129 10.95 2.79 -12.21
C ALA A 129 10.63 3.57 -13.49
N LYS A 130 11.09 4.82 -13.58
CA LYS A 130 10.91 5.68 -14.75
C LYS A 130 11.56 5.11 -16.00
N VAL A 131 12.74 4.49 -15.89
CA VAL A 131 13.44 3.85 -17.03
C VAL A 131 12.57 2.76 -17.67
N HIS A 132 11.77 2.05 -16.87
CA HIS A 132 10.93 0.95 -17.32
C HIS A 132 9.44 1.33 -17.47
N ASN A 133 9.11 2.63 -17.46
CA ASN A 133 7.75 3.17 -17.52
C ASN A 133 6.79 2.62 -16.43
N MET A 134 7.32 2.32 -15.24
CA MET A 134 6.53 1.81 -14.12
C MET A 134 6.07 2.95 -13.21
N THR A 135 4.89 2.74 -12.59
CA THR A 135 4.40 3.63 -11.54
C THR A 135 4.82 3.11 -10.18
N LEU A 136 5.41 3.97 -9.35
CA LEU A 136 5.54 3.71 -7.92
C LEU A 136 4.32 4.23 -7.18
N MET A 137 3.74 3.42 -6.30
CA MET A 137 2.57 3.80 -5.52
C MET A 137 2.92 3.79 -4.04
N VAL A 138 2.91 4.98 -3.43
CA VAL A 138 3.12 5.13 -1.99
C VAL A 138 1.86 4.65 -1.26
N SER A 139 2.03 3.64 -0.41
CA SER A 139 1.00 3.17 0.49
C SER A 139 0.86 4.11 1.69
N MET A 140 -0.36 4.23 2.22
CA MET A 140 -0.62 5.01 3.43
C MET A 140 -0.68 4.11 4.63
N GLU A 141 0.09 4.48 5.65
CA GLU A 141 0.29 3.72 6.88
C GLU A 141 -0.64 4.22 8.00
N GLU A 142 -0.25 4.07 9.27
CA GLU A 142 -0.98 4.62 10.42
C GLU A 142 -1.13 6.14 10.33
N ALA A 143 -2.19 6.67 10.93
CA ALA A 143 -2.53 8.09 10.90
C ALA A 143 -1.38 8.98 11.41
N ALA A 144 -0.61 8.48 12.39
CA ALA A 144 0.53 9.20 12.97
C ALA A 144 1.65 9.51 11.97
N ARG A 145 1.78 8.74 10.89
CA ARG A 145 2.81 8.92 9.84
C ARG A 145 2.34 9.76 8.67
N THR A 146 1.07 10.16 8.64
CA THR A 146 0.48 10.75 7.45
C THR A 146 1.22 12.01 7.00
N ASP A 147 1.60 12.88 7.93
CA ASP A 147 2.29 14.13 7.60
C ASP A 147 3.69 13.89 6.99
N GLU A 148 4.45 12.94 7.53
CA GLU A 148 5.79 12.60 7.03
C GLU A 148 5.69 11.96 5.64
N ILE A 149 4.75 11.03 5.44
CA ILE A 149 4.49 10.39 4.15
C ILE A 149 4.11 11.43 3.09
N LEU A 150 3.15 12.31 3.40
CA LEU A 150 2.69 13.36 2.47
C LEU A 150 3.81 14.35 2.16
N THR A 151 4.65 14.70 3.13
CA THR A 151 5.79 15.60 2.93
C THR A 151 6.78 15.03 1.94
N ILE A 152 7.17 13.77 2.12
CA ILE A 152 8.11 13.09 1.22
C ILE A 152 7.49 12.90 -0.16
N TYR A 153 6.25 12.43 -0.25
CA TYR A 153 5.55 12.25 -1.52
C TYR A 153 5.50 13.56 -2.31
N LYS A 154 5.07 14.67 -1.69
CA LYS A 154 4.98 15.98 -2.37
C LYS A 154 6.32 16.46 -2.91
N LYS A 155 7.42 16.23 -2.18
CA LYS A 155 8.80 16.55 -2.64
C LYS A 155 9.17 15.75 -3.89
N VAL A 156 8.80 14.48 -3.97
CA VAL A 156 9.10 13.60 -5.13
C VAL A 156 8.15 13.88 -6.28
N ALA A 157 6.84 13.97 -6.04
CA ALA A 157 5.82 14.22 -7.07
C ALA A 157 5.97 15.58 -7.76
N ALA A 158 6.64 16.55 -7.13
CA ALA A 158 7.01 17.81 -7.77
C ALA A 158 8.04 17.65 -8.92
N LYS A 159 8.75 16.52 -8.97
CA LYS A 159 9.85 16.25 -9.91
C LYS A 159 9.59 15.07 -10.83
N TYR A 160 8.73 14.14 -10.43
CA TYR A 160 8.46 12.89 -11.14
C TYR A 160 6.96 12.66 -11.28
N GLU A 161 6.53 12.29 -12.49
CA GLU A 161 5.12 12.01 -12.80
C GLU A 161 4.72 10.54 -12.57
N ASN A 162 5.71 9.64 -12.51
CA ASN A 162 5.50 8.20 -12.36
C ASN A 162 5.37 7.75 -10.89
N VAL A 163 4.86 8.64 -10.03
CA VAL A 163 4.54 8.35 -8.63
C VAL A 163 3.07 8.63 -8.34
N GLY A 164 2.45 7.75 -7.57
CA GLY A 164 1.12 7.91 -7.03
C GLY A 164 1.11 7.76 -5.52
N ILE A 165 -0.02 8.10 -4.90
CA ILE A 165 -0.22 7.96 -3.46
C ILE A 165 -1.60 7.40 -3.13
N THR A 166 -1.64 6.62 -2.05
CA THR A 166 -2.89 6.13 -1.47
C THR A 166 -3.54 7.19 -0.58
N ILE A 167 -4.86 7.24 -0.49
CA ILE A 167 -5.60 8.09 0.47
C ILE A 167 -6.71 7.26 1.14
N GLN A 168 -6.82 7.44 2.46
CA GLN A 168 -7.69 6.62 3.31
C GLN A 168 -8.97 7.38 3.68
N ALA A 169 -10.10 7.01 3.08
CA ALA A 169 -11.36 7.75 3.24
C ALA A 169 -11.84 7.88 4.70
N TYR A 170 -11.49 6.95 5.59
CA TYR A 170 -11.90 6.98 7.00
C TYR A 170 -11.24 8.08 7.85
N LEU A 171 -10.21 8.78 7.37
CA LEU A 171 -9.60 9.86 8.14
C LEU A 171 -10.33 11.19 7.85
N PRO A 172 -10.72 11.96 8.88
CA PRO A 172 -11.29 13.29 8.70
C PRO A 172 -10.41 14.23 7.87
N ARG A 173 -9.08 14.16 8.06
CA ARG A 173 -8.10 14.99 7.35
C ARG A 173 -8.04 14.76 5.83
N SER A 174 -8.43 13.58 5.33
CA SER A 174 -8.18 13.20 3.93
C SER A 174 -8.83 14.10 2.89
N SER A 175 -9.96 14.77 3.19
CA SER A 175 -10.53 15.75 2.26
C SER A 175 -9.62 16.97 2.07
N HIS A 176 -8.95 17.41 3.14
CA HIS A 176 -8.01 18.51 3.07
C HIS A 176 -6.71 18.09 2.39
N ASP A 177 -6.15 16.95 2.80
CA ASP A 177 -4.93 16.41 2.18
C ASP A 177 -5.13 16.19 0.67
N LEU A 178 -6.29 15.64 0.27
CA LEU A 178 -6.59 15.41 -1.13
C LEU A 178 -6.57 16.71 -1.94
N ASN A 179 -7.16 17.81 -1.45
CA ASN A 179 -7.14 19.09 -2.16
C ASN A 179 -5.72 19.57 -2.48
N GLU A 180 -4.76 19.34 -1.58
CA GLU A 180 -3.35 19.65 -1.88
C GLU A 180 -2.78 18.70 -2.93
N LEU A 181 -3.05 17.40 -2.80
CA LEU A 181 -2.49 16.35 -3.66
C LEU A 181 -2.97 16.43 -5.11
N LEU A 182 -4.16 16.97 -5.36
CA LEU A 182 -4.70 17.17 -6.72
C LEU A 182 -3.91 18.19 -7.55
N HIS A 183 -2.99 18.96 -6.95
CA HIS A 183 -2.06 19.81 -7.70
C HIS A 183 -0.89 19.04 -8.32
N TYR A 184 -0.74 17.76 -8.00
CA TYR A 184 0.30 16.89 -8.55
C TYR A 184 -0.31 15.93 -9.57
N PRO A 185 0.39 15.56 -10.66
CA PRO A 185 -0.17 14.74 -11.73
C PRO A 185 -0.31 13.24 -11.37
N GLY A 186 0.21 12.85 -10.20
CA GLY A 186 0.28 11.47 -9.74
C GLY A 186 -1.08 10.79 -9.60
N LYS A 187 -1.07 9.46 -9.75
CA LYS A 187 -2.26 8.61 -9.54
C LYS A 187 -2.68 8.62 -8.08
N ILE A 188 -3.96 8.86 -7.80
CA ILE A 188 -4.54 8.72 -6.45
C ILE A 188 -5.17 7.34 -6.33
N ARG A 189 -4.75 6.55 -5.34
CA ARG A 189 -5.41 5.30 -4.95
C ARG A 189 -6.32 5.55 -3.75
N LEU A 190 -7.63 5.35 -3.88
CA LEU A 190 -8.57 5.49 -2.78
C LEU A 190 -8.84 4.15 -2.10
N VAL A 191 -8.62 4.10 -0.79
CA VAL A 191 -9.00 3.00 0.09
C VAL A 191 -9.94 3.50 1.18
N LYS A 192 -10.68 2.60 1.82
CA LYS A 192 -11.41 2.98 3.04
C LYS A 192 -10.48 3.26 4.22
N GLY A 193 -9.31 2.62 4.26
CA GLY A 193 -8.39 2.60 5.41
C GLY A 193 -8.34 1.20 6.04
N ALA A 194 -7.19 0.78 6.57
CA ALA A 194 -6.98 -0.59 7.06
C ALA A 194 -6.50 -0.65 8.52
N TYR A 195 -5.92 0.44 9.03
CA TYR A 195 -5.30 0.47 10.35
C TYR A 195 -6.34 0.62 11.46
N GLN A 196 -5.99 0.10 12.64
CA GLN A 196 -6.81 0.19 13.84
C GLN A 196 -6.49 1.48 14.60
N GLU A 197 -7.16 2.55 14.21
CA GLU A 197 -7.06 3.85 14.86
C GLU A 197 -8.06 4.01 16.01
N LEU A 198 -7.88 5.06 16.83
CA LEU A 198 -8.86 5.39 17.86
C LEU A 198 -10.20 5.80 17.23
N ALA A 199 -11.31 5.40 17.85
CA ALA A 199 -12.64 5.62 17.27
C ALA A 199 -12.99 7.11 17.07
N HIS A 200 -12.38 8.02 17.83
CA HIS A 200 -12.61 9.46 17.70
C HIS A 200 -11.76 10.12 16.60
N VAL A 201 -10.82 9.41 15.99
CA VAL A 201 -9.98 9.92 14.89
C VAL A 201 -10.35 9.33 13.52
N THR A 202 -11.39 8.47 13.47
CA THR A 202 -11.84 7.82 12.22
C THR A 202 -13.35 7.84 12.07
N PHE A 203 -13.81 7.82 10.83
CA PHE A 203 -15.17 7.45 10.50
C PHE A 203 -15.34 5.93 10.63
N PRO A 204 -16.35 5.45 11.39
CA PRO A 204 -16.63 4.03 11.46
C PRO A 204 -17.09 3.49 10.10
N ARG A 205 -17.06 2.16 9.93
CA ARG A 205 -17.64 1.52 8.75
C ARG A 205 -19.15 1.76 8.73
N SER A 206 -19.61 2.62 7.85
CA SER A 206 -21.00 3.08 7.75
C SER A 206 -21.33 3.54 6.33
N SER A 207 -22.61 3.81 6.07
CA SER A 207 -23.05 4.47 4.84
C SER A 207 -22.43 5.87 4.69
N GLU A 208 -22.17 6.57 5.79
CA GLU A 208 -21.48 7.86 5.78
C GLU A 208 -20.04 7.73 5.25
N LEU A 209 -19.28 6.72 5.69
CA LEU A 209 -17.96 6.45 5.14
C LEU A 209 -18.02 6.07 3.65
N ASN A 210 -19.04 5.34 3.23
CA ASN A 210 -19.25 5.01 1.83
C ASN A 210 -19.51 6.28 0.99
N ASN A 211 -20.39 7.17 1.45
CA ASN A 211 -20.65 8.44 0.77
C ASN A 211 -19.39 9.31 0.70
N ARG A 212 -18.60 9.34 1.78
CA ARG A 212 -17.31 10.04 1.80
C ARG A 212 -16.33 9.47 0.79
N TYR A 213 -16.23 8.15 0.67
CA TYR A 213 -15.38 7.49 -0.33
C TYR A 213 -15.76 7.92 -1.75
N LEU A 214 -17.07 7.94 -2.07
CA LEU A 214 -17.58 8.38 -3.38
C LEU A 214 -17.31 9.87 -3.65
N GLN A 215 -17.47 10.73 -2.63
CA GLN A 215 -17.15 12.16 -2.75
C GLN A 215 -15.67 12.40 -3.05
N LEU A 216 -14.77 11.69 -2.38
CA LEU A 216 -13.33 11.78 -2.65
C LEU A 216 -13.02 11.27 -4.07
N ALA A 217 -13.64 10.19 -4.52
CA ALA A 217 -13.48 9.67 -5.88
C ALA A 217 -13.91 10.68 -6.94
N GLU A 218 -15.07 11.31 -6.74
CA GLU A 218 -15.59 12.35 -7.62
C GLU A 218 -14.65 13.57 -7.68
N GLN A 219 -14.08 14.00 -6.55
CA GLN A 219 -13.08 15.07 -6.51
C GLN A 219 -11.84 14.76 -7.36
N VAL A 220 -11.31 13.53 -7.28
CA VAL A 220 -10.15 13.10 -8.10
C VAL A 220 -10.49 13.14 -9.58
N ILE A 221 -11.66 12.62 -9.97
CA ILE A 221 -12.10 12.59 -11.37
C ILE A 221 -12.29 14.02 -11.90
N GLN A 222 -12.97 14.89 -11.15
CA GLN A 222 -13.21 16.28 -11.55
C GLN A 222 -11.93 17.09 -11.72
N ALA A 223 -10.90 16.79 -10.93
CA ALA A 223 -9.57 17.39 -11.08
C ALA A 223 -8.77 16.83 -12.28
N GLY A 224 -9.22 15.74 -12.89
CA GLY A 224 -8.55 15.10 -14.04
C GLY A 224 -7.38 14.19 -13.65
N ASN A 225 -7.21 13.87 -12.36
CA ASN A 225 -6.16 12.98 -11.88
C ASN A 225 -6.48 11.51 -12.17
N PRO A 226 -5.47 10.66 -12.46
CA PRO A 226 -5.69 9.22 -12.54
C PRO A 226 -6.17 8.66 -11.20
N LEU A 227 -7.27 7.91 -11.22
CA LEU A 227 -7.89 7.32 -10.03
C LEU A 227 -7.78 5.79 -10.02
N SER A 228 -7.42 5.22 -8.87
CA SER A 228 -7.53 3.78 -8.60
C SER A 228 -8.46 3.56 -7.40
N LEU A 229 -9.59 2.89 -7.63
CA LEU A 229 -10.55 2.53 -6.59
C LEU A 229 -10.17 1.18 -5.96
N ALA A 230 -9.42 1.20 -4.87
CA ALA A 230 -9.00 -0.01 -4.17
C ALA A 230 -10.06 -0.44 -3.13
N THR A 231 -11.12 -1.08 -3.61
CA THR A 231 -12.23 -1.59 -2.78
C THR A 231 -12.79 -2.91 -3.31
N HIS A 232 -13.27 -3.75 -2.40
CA HIS A 232 -14.06 -4.96 -2.71
C HIS A 232 -15.56 -4.77 -2.40
N ASP A 233 -15.96 -3.54 -2.07
CA ASP A 233 -17.36 -3.21 -1.80
C ASP A 233 -18.12 -3.04 -3.12
N GLU A 234 -18.87 -4.08 -3.50
CA GLU A 234 -19.64 -4.13 -4.75
C GLU A 234 -20.65 -2.99 -4.89
N LEU A 235 -21.21 -2.51 -3.77
CA LEU A 235 -22.14 -1.38 -3.81
C LEU A 235 -21.43 -0.08 -4.16
N LEU A 236 -20.21 0.12 -3.66
CA LEU A 236 -19.40 1.28 -4.05
C LEU A 236 -18.98 1.21 -5.51
N LEU A 237 -18.56 0.03 -5.98
CA LEU A 237 -18.17 -0.15 -7.38
C LEU A 237 -19.33 0.13 -8.33
N ALA A 238 -20.50 -0.45 -8.05
CA ALA A 238 -21.71 -0.23 -8.85
C ALA A 238 -22.18 1.23 -8.83
N GLU A 239 -21.90 1.99 -7.77
CA GLU A 239 -22.23 3.41 -7.72
C GLU A 239 -21.22 4.27 -8.48
N CYS A 240 -19.93 3.90 -8.47
CA CYS A 240 -18.91 4.55 -9.29
C CYS A 240 -19.15 4.35 -10.79
N GLU A 241 -19.62 3.17 -11.22
CA GLU A 241 -19.90 2.89 -12.64
C GLU A 241 -21.04 3.73 -13.24
N LYS A 242 -21.93 4.27 -12.41
CA LYS A 242 -23.05 5.11 -12.87
C LYS A 242 -22.70 6.58 -13.04
N ARG A 243 -21.57 7.01 -12.49
CA ARG A 243 -21.13 8.40 -12.43
C ARG A 243 -20.19 8.71 -13.59
#